data_AF-W4UXH2-F1
#
_entry.id   AF-W4UXH2-F1
#
_cell.length_a   1.000
_cell.length_b   1.000
_cell.length_c   1.000
_cell.angle_alpha   90.00
_cell.angle_beta   90.00
_cell.angle_gamma   90.00
#
_symmetry.space_group_name_H-M   'P 1'
#
loop_
_entity.id
_entity.type
_entity.pdbx_description
1 polymer ?
#
loop_
_entity_poly.entity_id
_entity_poly.type
_entity_poly.pdbx_seq_one_letter_code
_entity_poly.pdbx_strand_id
1 'polypeptide(L)' 'MARPPKLFISGHSHILKVKFDKTLGMLHINPGAAGMSGFHKVRTLVRFVIDQGEFKDLEVIELAD' A
#
# COMPACT_ATOMS: atom_id res chain seq x y z
N MET A 1 -20.46 0.66 17.90
CA MET A 1 -19.38 1.60 17.54
C MET A 1 -18.56 1.01 16.41
N ALA A 2 -18.11 1.85 15.47
CA ALA A 2 -17.19 1.41 14.41
C ALA A 2 -15.84 0.98 15.00
N ARG A 3 -15.23 -0.04 14.40
CA ARG A 3 -13.91 -0.58 14.77
C ARG A 3 -13.01 -0.56 13.53
N PRO A 4 -12.51 0.61 13.12
CA PRO A 4 -11.70 0.71 11.91
C PRO A 4 -10.39 -0.10 12.08
N PRO A 5 -9.88 -0.71 11.01
CA PRO A 5 -8.60 -1.39 11.05
C PRO A 5 -7.46 -0.38 11.20
N LYS A 6 -6.33 -0.78 11.80
CA LYS A 6 -5.12 0.06 11.86
C LYS A 6 -4.37 0.13 10.53
N LEU A 7 -4.58 -0.86 9.66
CA LEU A 7 -4.01 -0.97 8.33
C LEU A 7 -5.11 -1.36 7.35
N PHE A 8 -5.26 -0.58 6.29
CA PHE A 8 -6.18 -0.86 5.20
C PHE A 8 -5.38 -1.01 3.90
N ILE A 9 -5.42 -2.22 3.31
CA ILE A 9 -4.77 -2.51 2.03
C ILE A 9 -5.86 -2.60 0.95
N SER A 10 -5.69 -1.85 -0.13
CA SER A 10 -6.63 -1.77 -1.25
C SER A 10 -5.94 -1.98 -2.59
N GLY A 11 -6.72 -2.27 -3.63
CA GLY A 11 -6.23 -2.36 -5.02
C GLY A 11 -7.17 -1.67 -6.00
N HIS A 12 -7.38 -2.28 -7.18
CA HIS A 12 -8.29 -1.85 -8.25
C HIS A 12 -7.90 -0.57 -9.01
N SER A 13 -7.52 0.52 -8.34
CA SER A 13 -7.18 1.78 -9.03
C SER A 13 -5.84 1.75 -9.77
N HIS A 14 -4.98 0.78 -9.45
CA HIS A 14 -3.61 0.66 -9.96
C HIS A 14 -2.68 1.85 -9.63
N ILE A 15 -3.08 2.70 -8.67
CA ILE A 15 -2.31 3.87 -8.23
C ILE A 15 -1.62 3.52 -6.91
N LEU A 16 -0.28 3.53 -6.91
CA LEU A 16 0.52 3.39 -5.68
C LEU A 16 0.11 4.50 -4.69
N LYS A 17 -0.23 4.10 -3.47
CA LYS A 17 -0.58 5.00 -2.37
C LYS A 17 -0.04 4.44 -1.07
N VAL A 18 0.70 5.26 -0.33
CA VAL A 18 1.03 5.01 1.07
C VAL A 18 0.69 6.28 1.83
N LYS A 19 -0.38 6.25 2.63
CA LYS A 19 -0.88 7.43 3.34
C LYS A 19 -1.47 7.06 4.68
N PHE A 20 -1.05 7.76 5.74
CA PHE A 20 -1.76 7.72 7.02
C PHE A 20 -3.03 8.57 6.94
N ASP A 21 -4.19 7.94 7.13
CA ASP A 21 -5.48 8.59 7.22
C ASP A 21 -5.73 9.04 8.66
N LYS A 22 -5.63 10.36 8.90
CA LYS A 22 -5.84 10.96 10.22
C LYS A 22 -7.30 10.95 10.67
N THR A 23 -8.25 10.89 9.74
CA THR A 23 -9.69 10.90 10.05
C THR A 23 -10.11 9.55 10.61
N LEU A 24 -9.55 8.46 10.08
CA LEU A 24 -9.83 7.09 10.52
C LEU A 24 -8.74 6.48 11.43
N GLY A 25 -7.61 7.17 11.60
CA GLY A 25 -6.50 6.73 12.44
C GLY A 25 -5.82 5.46 11.94
N MET A 26 -5.66 5.32 10.62
CA MET A 26 -5.17 4.09 9.99
C MET A 26 -4.17 4.35 8.87
N LEU A 27 -3.27 3.40 8.61
CA LEU A 27 -2.40 3.41 7.44
C LEU A 27 -3.17 2.84 6.23
N HIS A 28 -3.30 3.61 5.15
CA HIS A 28 -3.87 3.16 3.88
C HIS A 28 -2.75 2.89 2.87
N ILE A 29 -2.67 1.64 2.42
CA ILE A 29 -1.75 1.20 1.37
C ILE A 29 -2.54 0.74 0.14
N ASN A 30 -2.10 1.18 -1.03
CA ASN A 30 -2.39 0.55 -2.32
C ASN A 30 -1.05 0.29 -2.99
N PRO A 31 -0.69 -0.96 -3.31
CA PRO A 31 0.62 -1.29 -3.86
C PRO A 31 0.81 -0.87 -5.33
N GLY A 32 -0.22 -0.29 -5.97
CA GLY A 32 -0.20 0.02 -7.39
C GLY A 32 -0.53 -1.21 -8.24
N ALA A 33 0.12 -1.33 -9.40
CA ALA A 33 -0.05 -2.47 -10.30
C ALA A 33 1.28 -3.18 -10.56
N ALA A 34 1.22 -4.51 -10.67
CA ALA A 34 2.35 -5.35 -11.05
C ALA A 34 2.25 -5.85 -12.51
N GLY A 35 1.23 -5.44 -13.26
CA GLY A 35 1.07 -5.74 -14.69
C GLY A 35 1.58 -4.60 -15.58
N MET A 36 1.85 -4.90 -16.86
CA MET A 36 2.30 -3.93 -17.87
C MET A 36 1.21 -3.51 -18.87
N SER A 37 -0.06 -3.79 -18.55
CA SER A 37 -1.18 -3.54 -19.46
C SER A 37 -1.69 -2.09 -19.35
N GLY A 38 -2.11 -1.50 -20.46
CA GLY A 38 -2.69 -0.15 -20.45
C GLY A 38 -1.65 0.94 -20.16
N PHE A 39 -1.92 1.79 -19.17
CA PHE A 39 -1.09 2.98 -18.88
C PHE A 39 0.05 2.72 -17.87
N HIS A 40 0.27 1.48 -17.46
CA HIS A 40 1.25 1.13 -16.42
C HIS A 40 2.64 0.94 -17.02
N LYS A 41 3.49 1.97 -16.90
CA LYS A 41 4.90 1.95 -17.34
C LYS A 41 5.86 1.39 -16.29
N VAL A 42 5.47 1.47 -15.01
CA VAL A 42 6.25 1.01 -13.86
C VAL A 42 5.41 0.02 -13.08
N ARG A 43 5.99 -1.13 -12.76
CA ARG A 43 5.36 -2.15 -11.92
C ARG A 43 5.83 -1.94 -10.48
N THR A 44 4.91 -1.92 -9.52
CA THR A 44 5.24 -1.61 -8.13
C THR A 44 4.77 -2.70 -7.17
N LEU A 45 5.54 -2.90 -6.10
CA LEU A 45 5.22 -3.73 -4.94
C LEU A 45 5.53 -2.93 -3.67
N VAL A 46 4.80 -3.20 -2.58
CA VAL A 46 5.08 -2.64 -1.26
C VAL A 46 5.46 -3.77 -0.32
N ARG A 47 6.60 -3.64 0.35
CA ARG A 47 7.09 -4.55 1.40
C ARG A 47 7.21 -3.78 2.70
N PHE A 48 6.81 -4.37 3.81
CA PHE A 48 6.95 -3.78 5.14
C PHE A 48 6.91 -4.88 6.20
N VAL A 49 7.35 -4.54 7.41
CA VAL A 49 7.34 -5.44 8.58
C VAL A 49 6.20 -5.04 9.51
N ILE A 50 5.53 -6.06 10.06
CA ILE A 50 4.61 -5.90 11.20
C ILE A 50 5.25 -6.58 12.40
N ASP A 51 5.57 -5.80 13.43
CA ASP A 51 6.15 -6.30 14.68
C ASP A 51 5.38 -5.73 15.86
N GLN A 52 4.74 -6.60 16.65
CA GLN A 52 3.89 -6.21 17.78
C GLN A 52 2.87 -5.09 17.51
N GLY A 53 2.37 -4.99 16.27
CA GLY A 53 1.39 -3.99 15.85
C GLY A 53 2.00 -2.64 15.41
N GLU A 54 3.33 -2.53 15.39
CA GLU A 54 4.07 -1.46 14.72
C GLU A 54 4.31 -1.83 13.25
N PHE A 55 4.09 -0.86 12.37
CA PHE A 55 4.43 -0.98 10.95
C PHE A 55 5.78 -0.30 10.72
N LYS A 56 6.79 -1.04 10.29
CA LYS A 56 8.15 -0.53 10.08
C LYS A 56 8.78 -1.07 8.80
N ASP A 57 9.92 -0.49 8.42
CA ASP A 57 10.72 -0.90 7.27
C ASP A 57 9.91 -0.96 5.97
N LEU A 58 9.08 0.08 5.72
CA LEU A 58 8.25 0.16 4.52
C LEU A 58 9.09 0.57 3.32
N GLU A 59 9.04 -0.27 2.29
CA GLU A 59 9.71 -0.10 1.02
C GLU A 59 8.69 -0.14 -0.11
N VAL A 60 8.83 0.79 -1.04
CA VAL A 60 8.21 0.71 -2.36
C VAL A 60 9.26 0.16 -3.32
N ILE A 61 8.96 -0.96 -3.94
CA ILE A 61 9.85 -1.66 -4.86
C ILE A 61 9.29 -1.48 -6.26
N GLU A 62 10.08 -0.85 -7.13
CA GLU A 62 9.85 -0.93 -8.57
C GLU A 62 10.36 -2.29 -9.06
N LEU A 63 9.49 -3.07 -9.69
CA LEU A 63 9.85 -4.37 -10.24
C LEU A 63 10.59 -4.13 -11.56
N ALA A 64 11.84 -4.57 -11.60
CA ALA A 64 12.60 -4.65 -12.84
C ALA A 64 12.02 -5.72 -13.79
N ASP A 65 12.37 -5.61 -15.06
CA ASP A 65 12.13 -6.65 -16.05
C ASP A 65 13.11 -7.83 -15.89
#